data_AF-A1YEY8-F1
#
_entry.id   AF-A1YEY8-F1
#
_cell.length_a   1.000
_cell.length_b   1.000
_cell.length_c   1.000
_cell.angle_alpha   90.00
_cell.angle_beta   90.00
_cell.angle_gamma   90.00
#
_symmetry.space_group_name_H-M   'P 1'
#
loop_
_entity.id
_entity.type
_entity.pdbx_description
1 polymer ?
#
loop_
_entity_poly.entity_id
_entity_poly.type
_entity_poly.pdbx_seq_one_letter_code
_entity_poly.pdbx_strand_id
1 'polypeptide(L)'
;QRMTLPCMYDQCKHMLYVSSELHRLQVSYEEYLCMKTLLLLSSVPKDGLKSQELFDEIRMTYIKELGKAIVKREGNSSQNWQRFYQLTKLLDSMHEVVENLLNYCFQTFLDKTMSIEFPEMLAEIITNQIPKYSNGNIKKLLFHQK
;
A
#
# COMPACT_ATOMS: atom_id res chain seq x y z
N GLN A 1 -8.71 23.75 -7.71
CA GLN A 1 -9.80 24.30 -6.86
C GLN A 1 -10.66 23.24 -6.14
N ARG A 2 -10.76 21.97 -6.58
CA ARG A 2 -11.43 20.91 -5.77
C ARG A 2 -10.58 20.33 -4.63
N MET A 3 -9.26 20.43 -4.73
CA MET A 3 -8.31 19.95 -3.70
C MET A 3 -8.20 20.86 -2.46
N THR A 4 -9.00 21.92 -2.36
CA THR A 4 -9.02 22.88 -1.24
C THR A 4 -10.25 22.75 -0.36
N LEU A 5 -11.04 21.67 -0.52
CA LEU A 5 -12.12 21.36 0.42
C LEU A 5 -11.49 21.00 1.79
N PRO A 6 -11.93 21.63 2.89
CA PRO A 6 -11.21 21.66 4.16
C PRO A 6 -11.02 20.29 4.84
N CYS A 7 -11.72 19.25 4.38
CA CYS A 7 -11.71 17.93 5.05
C CYS A 7 -10.81 16.89 4.36
N MET A 8 -10.31 17.12 3.14
CA MET A 8 -9.51 16.13 2.39
C MET A 8 -8.09 16.59 2.03
N TYR A 9 -7.70 17.80 2.44
CA TYR A 9 -6.44 18.41 2.00
C TYR A 9 -5.22 17.56 2.38
N ASP A 10 -5.16 17.06 3.61
CA ASP A 10 -4.04 16.22 4.07
C ASP A 10 -4.05 14.83 3.42
N GLN A 11 -5.23 14.26 3.17
CA GLN A 11 -5.40 13.01 2.43
C GLN A 11 -4.93 13.17 0.98
N CYS A 12 -5.26 14.29 0.33
CA CYS A 12 -4.76 14.63 -0.99
C CYS A 12 -3.24 14.82 -1.01
N LYS A 13 -2.64 15.40 0.03
CA LYS A 13 -1.17 15.51 0.15
C LYS A 13 -0.50 14.14 0.21
N HIS A 14 -1.05 13.19 0.99
CA HIS A 14 -0.51 11.83 1.04
C HIS A 14 -0.56 11.16 -0.34
N MET A 15 -1.66 11.29 -1.07
CA MET A 15 -1.75 10.76 -2.44
C MET A 15 -0.82 11.48 -3.42
N LEU A 16 -0.65 12.80 -3.28
CA LEU A 16 0.28 13.58 -4.07
C LEU A 16 1.73 13.14 -3.83
N TYR A 17 2.09 12.82 -2.58
CA TYR A 17 3.40 12.25 -2.25
C TYR A 17 3.65 10.94 -3.01
N VAL A 18 2.69 10.01 -3.00
CA VAL A 18 2.82 8.74 -3.75
C VAL A 18 3.03 9.00 -5.25
N SER A 19 2.21 9.88 -5.84
CA SER A 19 2.34 10.21 -7.27
C SER A 19 3.69 10.89 -7.59
N SER A 20 4.17 11.75 -6.70
CA SER A 20 5.46 12.43 -6.83
C SER A 20 6.62 11.44 -6.75
N GLU A 21 6.56 10.47 -5.84
CA GLU A 21 7.61 9.45 -5.70
C GLU A 21 7.64 8.49 -6.89
N LEU A 22 6.47 8.06 -7.39
CA LEU A 22 6.39 7.26 -8.62
C LEU A 22 7.00 7.99 -9.82
N HIS A 23 6.72 9.30 -9.94
CA HIS A 23 7.31 10.14 -10.97
C HIS A 23 8.81 10.33 -10.76
N ARG A 24 9.27 10.65 -9.54
CA ARG A 24 10.69 10.87 -9.22
C ARG A 24 11.54 9.63 -9.50
N LEU A 25 11.02 8.44 -9.18
CA LEU A 25 11.69 7.16 -9.42
C LEU A 25 11.54 6.65 -10.87
N GLN A 26 10.75 7.37 -11.68
CA GLN A 26 10.43 7.02 -13.06
C GLN A 26 9.97 5.56 -13.17
N VAL A 27 9.06 5.13 -12.28
CA VAL A 27 8.64 3.72 -12.18
C VAL A 27 8.05 3.25 -13.52
N SER A 28 8.57 2.14 -14.04
CA SER A 28 8.09 1.56 -15.28
C SER A 28 6.74 0.88 -15.05
N TYR A 29 6.00 0.60 -16.13
CA TYR A 29 4.73 -0.11 -16.04
C TYR A 29 4.90 -1.52 -15.44
N GLU A 30 5.94 -2.26 -15.83
CA GLU A 30 6.22 -3.60 -15.30
C GLU A 30 6.55 -3.58 -13.80
N GLU A 31 7.36 -2.61 -13.36
CA GLU A 31 7.66 -2.40 -11.94
C GLU A 31 6.40 -2.05 -11.16
N TYR A 32 5.58 -1.14 -11.69
CA TYR A 32 4.30 -0.73 -11.07
C TYR A 32 3.35 -1.93 -10.88
N LEU A 33 3.22 -2.80 -11.87
CA LEU A 33 2.37 -4.00 -11.77
C LEU A 33 2.84 -4.96 -10.67
N CYS A 34 4.16 -5.17 -10.57
CA CYS A 34 4.75 -6.00 -9.51
C CYS A 34 4.51 -5.36 -8.14
N MET A 35 4.80 -4.07 -8.01
CA MET A 35 4.58 -3.30 -6.77
C MET A 35 3.12 -3.32 -6.34
N LYS A 36 2.16 -3.15 -7.26
CA LYS A 36 0.72 -3.22 -6.97
C LYS A 36 0.34 -4.58 -6.36
N THR A 37 0.90 -5.66 -6.88
CA THR A 37 0.65 -7.00 -6.34
C THR A 37 1.31 -7.18 -4.97
N LEU A 38 2.52 -6.66 -4.78
CA LEU A 38 3.19 -6.68 -3.47
C LEU A 38 2.46 -5.84 -2.41
N LEU A 39 1.77 -4.75 -2.82
CA LEU A 39 0.88 -3.99 -1.94
C LEU A 39 -0.34 -4.81 -1.51
N LEU A 40 -0.97 -5.56 -2.43
CA LEU A 40 -2.04 -6.49 -2.08
C LEU A 40 -1.57 -7.54 -1.05
N LEU A 41 -0.32 -8.00 -1.18
CA LEU A 41 0.30 -8.98 -0.30
C LEU A 41 1.07 -8.36 0.88
N SER A 42 0.84 -7.08 1.20
CA SER A 42 1.67 -6.33 2.17
C SER A 42 1.23 -6.46 3.63
N SER A 43 0.05 -7.00 3.90
CA SER A 43 -0.50 -7.10 5.25
C SER A 43 -1.23 -8.42 5.44
N VAL A 44 -1.08 -9.02 6.62
CA VAL A 44 -1.74 -10.28 7.01
C VAL A 44 -2.34 -10.16 8.40
N PRO A 45 -3.27 -11.04 8.80
CA PRO A 45 -3.67 -11.15 10.20
C PRO A 45 -2.47 -11.47 11.10
N LYS A 46 -2.46 -10.99 12.33
CA LYS A 46 -1.40 -11.32 13.30
C LYS A 46 -1.25 -12.82 13.55
N ASP A 47 -2.36 -13.53 13.56
CA ASP A 47 -2.40 -14.99 13.75
C ASP A 47 -2.04 -15.78 12.46
N GLY A 48 -1.76 -15.07 11.36
CA GLY A 48 -1.43 -15.64 10.06
C GLY A 48 -2.64 -15.95 9.19
N LEU A 49 -2.38 -16.41 7.97
CA LEU A 49 -3.38 -16.89 7.02
C LEU A 49 -3.56 -18.40 7.14
N LYS A 50 -4.73 -18.91 6.72
CA LYS A 50 -5.01 -20.36 6.69
C LYS A 50 -3.98 -21.15 5.88
N SER A 51 -3.49 -20.57 4.77
CA SER A 51 -2.47 -21.14 3.89
C SER A 51 -1.25 -20.24 3.85
N GLN A 52 -0.59 -20.06 5.00
CA GLN A 52 0.54 -19.14 5.14
C GLN A 52 1.71 -19.47 4.20
N GLU A 53 2.07 -20.74 4.05
CA GLU A 53 3.17 -21.17 3.17
C GLU A 53 2.93 -20.78 1.70
N LEU A 54 1.71 -21.01 1.20
CA LEU A 54 1.32 -20.63 -0.16
C LEU A 54 1.36 -19.11 -0.34
N PHE A 55 0.90 -18.35 0.66
CA PHE A 55 0.99 -16.90 0.62
C PHE A 55 2.46 -16.44 0.54
N ASP A 56 3.34 -17.03 1.34
CA ASP A 56 4.76 -16.68 1.35
C ASP A 56 5.44 -17.02 0.01
N GLU A 57 5.07 -18.15 -0.62
CA GLU A 57 5.52 -18.53 -1.96
C GLU A 57 5.07 -17.54 -3.03
N ILE A 58 3.78 -17.17 -3.03
CA ILE A 58 3.24 -16.18 -3.97
C ILE A 58 3.94 -14.83 -3.79
N ARG A 59 4.09 -14.36 -2.54
CA ARG A 59 4.78 -13.10 -2.25
C ARG A 59 6.23 -13.15 -2.72
N MET A 60 6.95 -14.24 -2.43
CA MET A 60 8.34 -14.43 -2.87
C MET A 60 8.45 -14.43 -4.40
N THR A 61 7.47 -14.99 -5.09
CA THR A 61 7.42 -14.99 -6.57
C THR A 61 7.34 -13.56 -7.11
N TYR A 62 6.43 -12.74 -6.59
CA TYR A 62 6.31 -11.34 -7.02
C TYR A 62 7.52 -10.47 -6.62
N ILE A 63 8.21 -10.80 -5.53
CA ILE A 63 9.49 -10.17 -5.17
C ILE A 63 10.54 -10.46 -6.25
N LYS A 64 10.62 -11.72 -6.71
CA LYS A 64 11.54 -12.13 -7.80
C LYS A 64 11.16 -11.47 -9.13
N GLU A 65 9.88 -11.38 -9.46
CA GLU A 65 9.41 -10.72 -10.68
C GLU A 65 9.73 -9.21 -10.69
N LEU A 66 9.63 -8.53 -9.53
CA LEU A 66 10.10 -7.15 -9.41
C LEU A 66 11.60 -7.04 -9.70
N GLY A 67 12.41 -7.97 -9.19
CA GLY A 67 13.84 -8.05 -9.49
C GLY A 67 14.12 -8.24 -10.99
N LYS A 68 13.37 -9.12 -11.68
CA LYS A 68 13.49 -9.33 -13.12
C LYS A 68 13.11 -8.08 -13.91
N ALA A 69 12.02 -7.38 -13.53
CA ALA A 69 11.59 -6.15 -14.17
C ALA A 69 12.67 -5.04 -14.08
N ILE A 70 13.37 -4.97 -12.93
CA ILE A 70 14.51 -4.05 -12.74
C ILE A 70 15.68 -4.43 -13.64
N VAL A 71 16.09 -5.70 -13.66
CA VAL A 71 17.23 -6.18 -14.49
C VAL A 71 16.96 -5.96 -15.98
N LYS A 72 15.70 -6.13 -16.42
CA LYS A 72 15.31 -5.88 -17.82
C LYS A 72 15.47 -4.41 -18.22
N ARG A 73 15.29 -3.50 -17.26
CA ARG A 73 15.43 -2.05 -17.45
C ARG A 73 16.88 -1.59 -17.37
N GLU A 74 17.60 -2.06 -16.36
CA GLU A 74 18.91 -1.58 -15.94
C GLU A 74 19.96 -2.67 -16.22
N GLY A 75 20.95 -2.38 -17.07
CA GLY A 75 21.96 -3.35 -17.49
C GLY A 75 23.06 -3.64 -16.46
N ASN A 76 23.13 -2.90 -15.34
CA ASN A 76 24.21 -2.99 -14.36
C ASN A 76 23.73 -3.46 -12.98
N SER A 77 24.36 -4.53 -12.47
CA SER A 77 24.05 -5.15 -11.18
C SER A 77 24.06 -4.20 -9.97
N SER A 78 24.96 -3.22 -9.89
CA SER A 78 25.00 -2.29 -8.74
C SER A 78 23.84 -1.30 -8.73
N GLN A 79 23.40 -0.86 -9.92
CA GLN A 79 22.22 -0.03 -10.10
C GLN A 79 20.93 -0.79 -9.79
N ASN A 80 20.91 -2.10 -10.07
CA ASN A 80 19.75 -2.97 -9.81
C ASN A 80 19.42 -3.05 -8.32
N TRP A 81 20.44 -3.24 -7.46
CA TRP A 81 20.24 -3.29 -6.00
C TRP A 81 19.76 -1.96 -5.43
N GLN A 82 20.34 -0.84 -5.89
CA GLN A 82 19.91 0.49 -5.47
C GLN A 82 18.46 0.77 -5.88
N ARG A 83 18.09 0.42 -7.12
CA ARG A 83 16.73 0.56 -7.62
C ARG A 83 15.75 -0.31 -6.85
N PHE A 84 16.10 -1.57 -6.60
CA PHE A 84 15.28 -2.48 -5.80
C PHE A 84 15.01 -1.89 -4.42
N TYR A 85 16.05 -1.41 -3.72
CA TYR A 85 15.92 -0.73 -2.43
C TYR A 85 15.01 0.51 -2.48
N GLN A 86 15.14 1.35 -3.51
CA GLN A 86 14.28 2.53 -3.66
C GLN A 86 12.81 2.15 -3.82
N LEU A 87 12.50 1.13 -4.63
CA LEU A 87 11.13 0.68 -4.88
C LEU A 87 10.54 -0.01 -3.65
N THR A 88 11.29 -0.86 -2.95
CA THR A 88 10.82 -1.50 -1.72
C THR A 88 10.69 -0.51 -0.56
N LYS A 89 11.51 0.55 -0.53
CA LYS A 89 11.36 1.63 0.46
C LYS A 89 10.06 2.43 0.22
N LEU A 90 9.70 2.65 -1.05
CA LEU A 90 8.40 3.22 -1.39
C LEU A 90 7.24 2.28 -0.99
N LEU A 91 7.38 0.97 -1.20
CA LEU A 91 6.38 0.00 -0.72
C LEU A 91 6.21 0.04 0.80
N ASP A 92 7.29 0.20 1.57
CA ASP A 92 7.21 0.31 3.02
C ASP A 92 6.53 1.61 3.47
N SER A 93 6.77 2.73 2.80
CA SER A 93 6.12 4.02 3.15
C SER A 93 4.62 4.02 2.84
N MET A 94 4.14 3.16 1.92
CA MET A 94 2.72 3.01 1.64
C MET A 94 1.91 2.56 2.87
N HIS A 95 2.52 1.85 3.83
CA HIS A 95 1.82 1.45 5.05
C HIS A 95 1.32 2.65 5.86
N GLU A 96 2.13 3.70 5.98
CA GLU A 96 1.76 4.93 6.70
C GLU A 96 0.71 5.72 5.92
N VAL A 97 0.87 5.84 4.60
CA VAL A 97 -0.11 6.50 3.72
C VAL A 97 -1.48 5.82 3.83
N VAL A 98 -1.52 4.49 3.73
CA VAL A 98 -2.77 3.71 3.80
C VAL A 98 -3.39 3.81 5.18
N GLU A 99 -2.61 3.78 6.26
CA GLU A 99 -3.10 3.94 7.62
C GLU A 99 -3.77 5.30 7.83
N ASN A 100 -3.14 6.39 7.36
CA ASN A 100 -3.71 7.73 7.43
C ASN A 100 -5.02 7.86 6.63
N LEU A 101 -5.08 7.25 5.45
CA LEU A 101 -6.29 7.24 4.61
C LEU A 101 -7.41 6.41 5.23
N LEU A 102 -7.10 5.24 5.79
CA LEU A 102 -8.07 4.38 6.45
C LEU A 102 -8.61 5.00 7.73
N ASN A 103 -7.76 5.65 8.53
CA ASN A 103 -8.20 6.37 9.73
C ASN A 103 -9.25 7.43 9.40
N TYR A 104 -9.01 8.21 8.35
CA TYR A 104 -9.98 9.20 7.89
C TYR A 104 -11.25 8.53 7.34
N CYS A 105 -11.11 7.47 6.56
CA CYS A 105 -12.25 6.70 6.02
C CYS A 105 -13.14 6.13 7.13
N PHE A 106 -12.55 5.58 8.19
CA PHE A 106 -13.28 5.03 9.33
C PHE A 106 -13.97 6.14 10.13
N GLN A 107 -13.31 7.27 10.33
CA GLN A 107 -13.92 8.44 10.99
C GLN A 107 -15.15 8.93 10.23
N THR A 108 -15.05 9.13 8.91
CA THR A 108 -16.18 9.60 8.10
C THR A 108 -17.28 8.56 7.96
N PHE A 109 -16.95 7.26 7.99
CA PHE A 109 -17.93 6.18 7.99
C PHE A 109 -18.75 6.12 9.30
N LEU A 110 -18.11 6.37 10.44
CA LEU A 110 -18.77 6.35 11.75
C LEU A 110 -19.53 7.66 12.06
N ASP A 111 -19.05 8.79 11.54
CA ASP A 111 -19.67 10.10 11.75
C ASP A 111 -20.85 10.34 10.81
N LYS A 112 -22.05 9.99 11.28
CA LYS A 112 -23.31 10.19 10.55
C LYS A 112 -23.68 11.67 10.34
N THR A 113 -23.00 12.62 11.00
CA THR A 113 -23.29 14.05 10.83
C THR A 113 -22.72 14.60 9.52
N MET A 114 -21.68 13.96 8.98
CA MET A 114 -20.98 14.40 7.78
C MET A 114 -21.77 14.20 6.48
N SER A 115 -22.95 13.55 6.54
CA SER A 115 -23.84 13.30 5.39
C SER A 115 -23.12 12.67 4.19
N ILE A 116 -22.18 11.76 4.45
CA ILE A 116 -21.42 11.02 3.43
C ILE A 116 -22.11 9.69 3.17
N GLU A 117 -22.41 9.41 1.90
CA GLU A 117 -22.97 8.13 1.48
C GLU A 117 -21.88 7.13 1.09
N PHE A 118 -22.04 5.88 1.53
CA PHE A 118 -21.14 4.79 1.20
C PHE A 118 -21.89 3.73 0.37
N PRO A 119 -21.39 3.37 -0.82
CA PRO A 119 -21.88 2.21 -1.57
C PRO A 119 -21.81 0.93 -0.74
N GLU A 120 -22.74 0.00 -0.98
CA GLU A 120 -22.88 -1.26 -0.23
C GLU A 120 -21.56 -2.03 -0.09
N MET A 121 -20.85 -2.24 -1.20
CA MET A 121 -19.56 -2.94 -1.20
C MET A 121 -18.52 -2.27 -0.28
N LEU A 122 -18.45 -0.94 -0.28
CA LEU A 122 -17.50 -0.23 0.58
C LEU A 122 -17.93 -0.29 2.04
N ALA A 123 -19.23 -0.18 2.33
CA ALA A 123 -19.75 -0.31 3.68
C ALA A 123 -19.41 -1.70 4.27
N GLU A 124 -19.64 -2.77 3.51
CA GLU A 124 -19.31 -4.14 3.94
C GLU A 124 -17.80 -4.31 4.22
N ILE A 125 -16.95 -3.81 3.33
CA ILE A 125 -15.49 -3.86 3.52
C ILE A 125 -15.09 -3.09 4.77
N ILE A 126 -15.56 -1.85 4.94
CA ILE A 126 -15.18 -0.98 6.06
C ILE A 126 -15.64 -1.59 7.39
N THR A 127 -16.89 -2.06 7.48
CA THR A 127 -17.42 -2.73 8.67
C THR A 127 -16.56 -3.93 9.08
N ASN A 128 -16.08 -4.72 8.11
CA ASN A 128 -15.21 -5.86 8.36
C ASN A 128 -13.76 -5.48 8.71
N GLN A 129 -13.29 -4.30 8.32
CA GLN A 129 -11.91 -3.86 8.53
C GLN A 129 -11.72 -3.08 9.84
N ILE A 130 -12.67 -2.24 10.25
CA ILE A 130 -12.60 -1.45 11.49
C ILE A 130 -12.13 -2.27 12.71
N PRO A 131 -12.77 -3.39 13.09
CA PRO A 131 -12.35 -4.14 14.28
C PRO A 131 -10.96 -4.75 14.14
N LYS A 132 -10.51 -5.08 12.91
CA LYS A 132 -9.18 -5.64 12.66
C LYS A 132 -8.08 -4.61 12.89
N TYR A 133 -8.31 -3.37 12.45
CA TYR A 133 -7.39 -2.26 12.67
C TYR A 133 -7.41 -1.77 14.13
N SER A 134 -8.59 -1.59 14.74
CA SER A 134 -8.71 -1.11 16.11
C SER A 134 -8.13 -2.08 17.15
N ASN A 135 -8.27 -3.39 16.95
CA ASN A 135 -7.68 -4.40 17.84
C ASN A 135 -6.19 -4.64 17.54
N GLY A 136 -5.65 -3.97 16.51
CA GLY A 136 -4.28 -4.18 16.05
C GLY A 136 -4.04 -5.60 15.54
N ASN A 137 -5.04 -6.28 14.99
CA ASN A 137 -4.94 -7.68 14.52
C ASN A 137 -4.27 -7.80 13.14
N ILE A 138 -3.61 -6.75 12.67
CA ILE A 138 -2.96 -6.68 11.37
C ILE A 138 -1.45 -6.60 11.57
N LYS A 139 -0.73 -7.45 10.86
CA LYS A 139 0.73 -7.47 10.74
C LYS A 139 1.13 -6.87 9.40
N LYS A 140 1.83 -5.74 9.44
CA LYS A 140 2.45 -5.10 8.27
C LYS A 140 3.72 -5.88 7.89
N LEU A 141 3.85 -6.24 6.62
CA LEU A 141 5.02 -6.95 6.08
C LEU A 141 5.95 -5.94 5.41
N LEU A 142 6.96 -5.52 6.17
CA LEU A 142 7.99 -4.58 5.71
C LEU A 142 9.13 -5.30 4.99
N PHE A 143 9.74 -4.63 4.02
CA PHE A 143 11.00 -5.05 3.41
C PHE A 143 12.20 -4.68 4.27
N HIS A 144 12.14 -3.52 4.93
CA HIS A 144 13.20 -3.01 5.78
C HIS A 144 12.71 -2.94 7.23
N GLN A 145 13.45 -3.57 8.14
CA GLN A 145 13.23 -3.37 9.57
C GLN A 145 13.63 -1.93 9.94
N LYS A 146 12.91 -1.35 10.90
CA LYS A 146 13.27 -0.05 11.48
C LYS A 146 14.55 -0.15 12.30
#